data_AF-J9GU40-F1
#
_entry.id   AF-J9GU40-F1
#
_cell.length_a   1.000
_cell.length_b   1.000
_cell.length_c   1.000
_cell.angle_alpha   90.00
_cell.angle_beta   90.00
_cell.angle_gamma   90.00
#
_symmetry.space_group_name_H-M   'P 1'
#
loop_
_entity.id
_entity.type
_entity.pdbx_description
1 polymer ?
#
loop_
_entity_poly.entity_id
_entity_poly.type
_entity_poly.pdbx_seq_one_letter_code
_entity_poly.pdbx_strand_id
1 'polypeptide(L)'
;MDGFVGNEGSVRKFEDCITIANSGSVGSAFFHQYEFVASDHVTQLKRKGLDKYAYLFMVPIINRLSEKYSFNREINDERIKREKILLPINDKGEIDFDFMSSFMQEVEADILKTTLKVFKKRLNANENKMGGKMESVLP
;
A
#
# COMPACT_ATOMS: atom_id res chain seq x y z
N MET A 1 -5.08 -33.35 -27.30
CA MET A 1 -4.98 -33.48 -25.83
C MET A 1 -3.61 -32.99 -25.47
N ASP A 2 -3.54 -31.77 -24.97
CA ASP A 2 -2.41 -30.88 -25.21
C ASP A 2 -1.46 -30.89 -24.00
N GLY A 3 -1.63 -31.86 -23.11
CA GLY A 3 -0.75 -32.16 -21.97
C GLY A 3 -0.66 -31.07 -20.90
N PHE A 4 -1.36 -29.95 -21.04
CA PHE A 4 -1.17 -28.80 -20.16
C PHE A 4 -2.09 -28.88 -18.93
N VAL A 5 -1.48 -28.92 -17.75
CA VAL A 5 -2.16 -28.72 -16.46
C VAL A 5 -1.99 -27.25 -16.08
N GLY A 6 -2.96 -26.43 -16.44
CA GLY A 6 -3.02 -25.01 -16.08
C GLY A 6 -4.01 -24.74 -14.93
N ASN A 7 -3.82 -23.65 -14.21
CA ASN A 7 -4.69 -23.26 -13.08
C ASN A 7 -5.61 -22.08 -13.42
N GLU A 8 -5.96 -21.93 -14.70
CA GLU A 8 -6.67 -20.74 -15.22
C GLU A 8 -8.14 -20.67 -14.80
N GLY A 9 -8.78 -21.81 -14.46
CA GLY A 9 -10.21 -21.88 -14.18
C GLY A 9 -10.64 -21.80 -12.71
N SER A 10 -9.72 -22.01 -11.76
CA SER A 10 -10.05 -22.27 -10.34
C SER A 10 -9.28 -21.41 -9.33
N VAL A 11 -8.44 -20.49 -9.80
CA VAL A 11 -7.64 -19.63 -8.91
C VAL A 11 -8.39 -18.36 -8.60
N ARG A 12 -8.68 -18.14 -7.32
CA ARG A 12 -9.22 -16.89 -6.83
C ARG A 12 -8.16 -15.79 -6.91
N LYS A 13 -8.46 -14.76 -7.69
CA LYS A 13 -7.64 -13.56 -7.87
C LYS A 13 -8.22 -12.40 -7.07
N PHE A 14 -7.34 -11.53 -6.61
CA PHE A 14 -7.64 -10.38 -5.78
C PHE A 14 -6.95 -9.14 -6.35
N GLU A 15 -7.51 -7.97 -6.10
CA GLU A 15 -6.98 -6.67 -6.51
C GLU A 15 -7.62 -5.57 -5.65
N ASP A 16 -7.05 -4.37 -5.63
CA ASP A 16 -7.57 -3.17 -4.95
C ASP A 16 -8.08 -3.45 -3.54
N CYS A 17 -7.22 -4.02 -2.71
CA CYS A 17 -7.57 -4.43 -1.36
C CYS A 17 -6.37 -4.39 -0.42
N ILE A 18 -6.67 -4.36 0.88
CA ILE A 18 -5.69 -4.58 1.93
C ILE A 18 -5.66 -6.06 2.28
N THR A 19 -4.49 -6.64 2.41
CA THR A 19 -4.29 -7.95 3.02
C THR A 19 -3.82 -7.81 4.46
N ILE A 20 -4.15 -8.79 5.30
CA ILE A 20 -3.61 -8.95 6.64
C ILE A 20 -3.05 -10.37 6.74
N ALA A 21 -1.79 -10.50 7.15
CA ALA A 21 -1.18 -11.79 7.42
C ALA A 21 -1.80 -12.42 8.67
N ASN A 22 -2.38 -13.61 8.53
CA ASN A 22 -3.01 -14.32 9.66
C ASN A 22 -2.00 -15.12 10.49
N SER A 23 -0.93 -15.60 9.86
CA SER A 23 0.19 -16.34 10.44
C SER A 23 1.54 -15.71 10.03
N GLY A 24 2.63 -16.19 10.63
CA GLY A 24 3.99 -15.67 10.35
C GLY A 24 4.16 -14.22 10.81
N SER A 25 4.17 -13.26 9.87
CA SER A 25 4.20 -11.81 10.16
C SER A 25 2.82 -11.30 10.62
N VAL A 26 2.24 -11.96 11.64
CA VAL A 26 0.85 -11.80 12.06
C VAL A 26 0.45 -10.34 12.26
N GLY A 27 -0.68 -9.94 11.66
CA GLY A 27 -1.23 -8.59 11.77
C GLY A 27 -0.59 -7.55 10.85
N SER A 28 0.47 -7.90 10.12
CA SER A 28 1.04 -7.04 9.09
C SER A 28 0.04 -6.86 7.95
N ALA A 29 -0.12 -5.62 7.49
CA ALA A 29 -1.11 -5.22 6.52
C ALA A 29 -0.48 -4.48 5.34
N PHE A 30 -0.93 -4.85 4.13
CA PHE A 30 -0.39 -4.34 2.87
C PHE A 30 -1.52 -3.98 1.91
N PHE A 31 -1.39 -2.85 1.22
CA PHE A 31 -2.30 -2.49 0.14
C PHE A 31 -1.77 -3.03 -1.19
N HIS A 32 -2.64 -3.68 -1.96
CA HIS A 32 -2.34 -4.22 -3.29
C HIS A 32 -3.25 -3.57 -4.32
N GLN A 33 -2.66 -2.74 -5.19
CA GLN A 33 -3.34 -2.14 -6.34
C GLN A 33 -3.28 -3.04 -7.60
N TYR A 34 -2.50 -4.11 -7.56
CA TYR A 34 -2.31 -5.04 -8.67
C TYR A 34 -3.07 -6.34 -8.43
N GLU A 35 -3.32 -7.11 -9.51
CA GLU A 35 -3.90 -8.44 -9.43
C GLU A 35 -2.91 -9.44 -8.79
N PHE A 36 -3.37 -10.21 -7.80
CA PHE A 36 -2.56 -11.23 -7.13
C PHE A 36 -3.40 -12.42 -6.69
N VAL A 37 -2.70 -13.49 -6.30
CA VAL A 37 -3.27 -14.67 -5.67
C VAL A 37 -2.76 -14.73 -4.25
N ALA A 38 -3.67 -14.92 -3.29
CA ALA A 38 -3.33 -15.03 -1.87
C ALA A 38 -3.36 -16.50 -1.42
N SER A 39 -2.55 -16.84 -0.42
CA SER A 39 -2.74 -18.08 0.35
C SER A 39 -3.97 -17.99 1.25
N ASP A 40 -4.31 -19.11 1.88
CA ASP A 40 -5.38 -19.24 2.87
C ASP A 40 -5.08 -18.51 4.20
N HIS A 41 -3.81 -18.35 4.57
CA HIS A 41 -3.37 -17.62 5.76
C HIS A 41 -3.33 -16.09 5.58
N VAL A 42 -4.23 -15.54 4.76
CA VAL A 42 -4.36 -14.11 4.51
C VAL A 42 -5.83 -13.70 4.60
N THR A 43 -6.10 -12.64 5.35
CA THR A 43 -7.42 -11.98 5.35
C THR A 43 -7.42 -10.83 4.36
N GLN A 44 -8.40 -10.79 3.46
CA GLN A 44 -8.62 -9.66 2.55
C GLN A 44 -9.64 -8.67 3.13
N LEU A 45 -9.32 -7.38 3.08
CA LEU A 45 -10.23 -6.27 3.32
C LEU A 45 -10.44 -5.48 2.01
N LYS A 46 -11.64 -5.55 1.45
CA LYS A 46 -12.03 -4.82 0.23
C LYS A 46 -13.39 -4.16 0.43
N ARG A 47 -13.51 -2.90 0.00
CA ARG A 47 -14.77 -2.15 -0.07
C ARG A 47 -14.96 -1.61 -1.49
N LYS A 48 -16.17 -1.75 -2.02
CA LYS A 48 -16.52 -1.22 -3.35
C LYS A 48 -16.51 0.32 -3.29
N GLY A 49 -15.93 0.95 -4.32
CA GLY A 49 -15.93 2.41 -4.48
C GLY A 49 -14.92 3.16 -3.63
N LEU A 50 -13.92 2.49 -3.05
CA LEU A 50 -12.75 3.15 -2.45
C LEU A 50 -11.66 3.34 -3.49
N ASP A 51 -11.01 4.50 -3.47
CA ASP A 51 -9.78 4.72 -4.21
C ASP A 51 -8.54 4.22 -3.44
N LYS A 52 -7.38 4.25 -4.09
CA LYS A 52 -6.10 3.82 -3.51
C LYS A 52 -5.69 4.62 -2.27
N TYR A 53 -6.00 5.91 -2.21
CA TYR A 53 -5.57 6.81 -1.14
C TYR A 53 -6.35 6.55 0.14
N ALA A 54 -7.65 6.28 0.04
CA ALA A 54 -8.46 5.82 1.17
C ALA A 54 -7.89 4.52 1.77
N TYR A 55 -7.46 3.57 0.94
CA TYR A 55 -6.79 2.36 1.43
C TYR A 55 -5.45 2.68 2.10
N LEU A 56 -4.60 3.49 1.47
CA LEU A 56 -3.30 3.89 2.02
C LEU A 56 -3.43 4.60 3.37
N PHE A 57 -4.49 5.39 3.59
CA PHE A 57 -4.80 5.99 4.88
C PHE A 57 -5.05 4.92 5.96
N MET A 58 -5.78 3.86 5.63
CA MET A 58 -6.16 2.82 6.58
C MET A 58 -5.04 1.84 6.90
N VAL A 59 -4.10 1.59 5.96
CA VAL A 59 -2.99 0.62 6.14
C VAL A 59 -2.24 0.82 7.47
N PRO A 60 -1.73 2.01 7.83
CA PRO A 60 -1.01 2.17 9.09
C PRO A 60 -1.91 1.95 10.31
N ILE A 61 -3.20 2.26 10.23
CA ILE A 61 -4.17 2.04 11.32
C ILE A 61 -4.39 0.53 11.53
N ILE A 62 -4.58 -0.20 10.44
CA ILE A 62 -4.77 -1.66 10.45
C ILE A 62 -3.49 -2.39 10.87
N ASN A 63 -2.32 -1.87 10.49
CA ASN A 63 -1.03 -2.45 10.88
C ASN A 63 -0.84 -2.53 12.40
N ARG A 64 -1.54 -1.71 13.19
CA ARG A 64 -1.51 -1.81 14.66
C ARG A 64 -1.99 -3.15 15.19
N LEU A 65 -2.69 -3.96 14.38
CA LEU A 65 -3.03 -5.33 14.72
C LEU A 65 -1.78 -6.20 14.98
N SER A 66 -0.63 -5.87 14.39
CA SER A 66 0.63 -6.57 14.67
C SER A 66 1.16 -6.36 16.09
N GLU A 67 0.66 -5.34 16.81
CA GLU A 67 0.99 -5.14 18.23
C GLU A 67 0.16 -6.07 19.14
N LYS A 68 -1.01 -6.49 18.66
CA LYS A 68 -1.99 -7.29 19.40
C LYS A 68 -1.85 -8.79 19.16
N TYR A 69 -1.47 -9.14 17.93
CA TYR A 69 -1.39 -10.52 17.46
C TYR A 69 0.07 -10.93 17.25
N SER A 70 0.32 -12.22 17.35
CA SER A 70 1.68 -12.79 17.26
C SER A 70 1.58 -14.26 16.85
N PHE A 71 2.72 -14.92 16.65
CA PHE A 71 2.74 -16.35 16.31
C PHE A 71 1.93 -17.22 17.30
N ASN A 72 2.01 -16.94 18.61
CA ASN A 72 1.23 -17.68 19.62
C ASN A 72 -0.24 -17.23 19.72
N ARG A 73 -0.62 -16.20 18.96
CA ARG A 73 -1.94 -15.59 18.95
C ARG A 73 -2.25 -15.14 17.53
N GLU A 74 -2.46 -16.10 16.64
CA GLU A 74 -2.76 -15.83 15.22
C GLU A 74 -4.13 -15.18 15.01
N ILE A 75 -4.32 -14.55 13.86
CA ILE A 75 -5.62 -13.99 13.48
C ILE A 75 -6.49 -15.11 12.90
N ASN A 76 -7.77 -15.11 13.28
CA ASN A 76 -8.79 -15.96 12.68
C ASN A 76 -10.07 -15.14 12.44
N ASP A 77 -11.03 -15.73 11.74
CA ASP A 77 -12.28 -15.07 11.35
C ASP A 77 -13.05 -14.46 12.53
N GLU A 78 -13.11 -15.16 13.67
CA GLU A 78 -13.81 -14.64 14.84
C GLU A 78 -13.11 -13.44 15.47
N ARG A 79 -11.77 -13.49 15.53
CA ARG A 79 -10.92 -12.45 16.10
C ARG A 79 -10.99 -11.19 15.25
N ILE A 80 -10.80 -11.31 13.93
CA ILE A 80 -10.80 -10.16 13.04
C ILE A 80 -12.17 -9.48 12.95
N LYS A 81 -13.27 -10.24 12.98
CA LYS A 81 -14.65 -9.69 12.98
C LYS A 81 -14.96 -8.82 14.21
N ARG A 82 -14.24 -9.02 15.33
CA ARG A 82 -14.39 -8.21 16.55
C ARG A 82 -13.52 -6.97 16.55
N GLU A 83 -12.54 -6.86 15.67
CA GLU A 83 -11.69 -5.68 15.61
C GLU A 83 -12.47 -4.45 15.18
N LYS A 84 -12.08 -3.31 15.74
CA LYS A 84 -12.62 -1.99 15.43
C LYS A 84 -11.44 -1.05 15.18
N ILE A 85 -11.54 -0.28 14.11
CA ILE A 85 -10.60 0.80 13.80
C ILE A 85 -11.34 2.13 13.92
N LEU A 86 -10.61 3.17 14.31
CA LEU A 86 -11.12 4.53 14.34
C LEU A 86 -10.84 5.18 12.99
N LEU A 87 -11.86 5.78 12.40
CA LEU A 87 -11.80 6.47 11.12
C LEU A 87 -12.44 7.85 11.27
N PRO A 88 -12.02 8.84 10.46
CA PRO A 88 -12.65 10.15 10.43
C PRO A 88 -14.11 10.04 9.98
N ILE A 89 -14.94 10.97 10.47
CA ILE A 89 -16.34 11.10 10.08
C ILE A 89 -16.61 12.49 9.51
N ASN A 90 -17.55 12.58 8.57
CA ASN A 90 -18.02 13.84 8.03
C ASN A 90 -19.15 14.43 8.91
N ASP A 91 -19.66 15.60 8.54
CA ASP A 91 -20.74 16.28 9.25
C ASP A 91 -22.07 15.50 9.28
N LYS A 92 -22.22 14.47 8.45
CA LYS A 92 -23.38 13.56 8.43
C LYS A 92 -23.21 12.36 9.36
N GLY A 93 -22.07 12.24 10.04
CA GLY A 93 -21.73 11.09 10.89
C GLY A 93 -21.33 9.83 10.13
N GLU A 94 -21.02 9.95 8.83
CA GLU A 94 -20.56 8.86 7.98
C GLU A 94 -19.04 8.88 7.87
N ILE A 95 -18.41 7.73 7.56
CA ILE A 95 -16.95 7.68 7.36
C ILE A 95 -16.54 8.61 6.21
N ASP A 96 -15.58 9.48 6.48
CA ASP A 96 -15.12 10.50 5.53
C ASP A 96 -13.97 9.98 4.65
N PHE A 97 -14.32 9.20 3.64
CA PHE A 97 -13.34 8.67 2.68
C PHE A 97 -12.72 9.77 1.81
N ASP A 98 -13.46 10.84 1.51
CA ASP A 98 -12.95 11.94 0.70
C ASP A 98 -11.82 12.67 1.43
N PHE A 99 -12.01 12.96 2.72
CA PHE A 99 -10.94 13.48 3.57
C PHE A 99 -9.72 12.55 3.61
N MET A 100 -9.94 11.24 3.84
CA MET A 100 -8.85 10.26 3.88
C MET A 100 -8.03 10.28 2.59
N SER A 101 -8.71 10.36 1.44
CA SER A 101 -8.07 10.41 0.13
C SER A 101 -7.31 11.72 -0.10
N SER A 102 -7.93 12.87 0.14
CA SER A 102 -7.28 14.18 -0.02
C SER A 102 -6.06 14.33 0.90
N PHE A 103 -6.16 13.87 2.14
CA PHE A 103 -5.04 13.88 3.09
C PHE A 103 -3.85 13.08 2.54
N MET A 104 -4.08 11.85 2.07
CA MET A 104 -2.99 11.02 1.56
C MET A 104 -2.40 11.54 0.24
N GLN A 105 -3.20 12.22 -0.58
CA GLN A 105 -2.70 12.92 -1.78
C GLN A 105 -1.77 14.07 -1.40
N GLU A 106 -2.10 14.85 -0.38
CA GLU A 106 -1.25 15.92 0.14
C GLU A 106 0.08 15.35 0.68
N VAL A 107 0.02 14.27 1.47
CA VAL A 107 1.21 13.55 1.96
C VAL A 107 2.10 13.07 0.80
N GLU A 108 1.51 12.47 -0.25
CA GLU A 108 2.26 12.05 -1.43
C GLU A 108 2.92 13.23 -2.15
N ALA A 109 2.18 14.33 -2.35
CA ALA A 109 2.69 15.54 -3.00
C ALA A 109 3.86 16.16 -2.24
N ASP A 110 3.81 16.20 -0.90
CA ASP A 110 4.87 16.72 -0.06
C ASP A 110 6.13 15.85 -0.10
N ILE A 111 5.97 14.53 -0.11
CA ILE A 111 7.08 13.58 -0.27
C ILE A 111 7.74 13.78 -1.64
N LEU A 112 6.96 13.87 -2.72
CA LEU A 112 7.47 14.06 -4.08
C LEU A 112 8.21 15.39 -4.22
N LYS A 113 7.62 16.49 -3.71
CA LYS A 113 8.23 17.83 -3.74
C LYS A 113 9.56 17.86 -2.99
N THR A 114 9.60 17.27 -1.80
CA THR A 114 10.82 17.17 -0.98
C THR A 114 11.89 16.35 -1.69
N THR A 115 11.50 15.20 -2.26
CA THR A 115 12.40 14.30 -2.98
C THR A 115 13.00 14.97 -4.23
N LEU A 116 12.17 15.65 -5.02
CA LEU A 116 12.63 16.42 -6.19
C LEU A 116 13.61 17.53 -5.81
N LYS A 117 13.37 18.24 -4.70
CA LYS A 117 14.30 19.26 -4.19
C LYS A 117 15.67 18.65 -3.84
N VAL A 118 15.67 17.47 -3.18
CA VAL A 118 16.91 16.76 -2.83
C VAL A 118 17.66 16.31 -4.08
N PHE A 119 16.98 15.71 -5.07
CA PHE A 119 17.62 15.24 -6.30
C PHE A 119 18.17 16.38 -7.15
N LYS A 120 17.44 17.49 -7.30
CA LYS A 120 17.95 18.69 -7.98
C LYS A 120 19.22 19.23 -7.32
N LYS A 121 19.27 19.28 -5.98
CA LYS A 121 20.48 19.71 -5.25
C LYS A 121 21.67 18.78 -5.51
N ARG A 122 21.44 17.46 -5.57
CA ARG A 122 22.49 16.46 -5.84
C ARG A 122 23.02 16.56 -7.28
N LEU A 123 22.14 16.75 -8.26
CA LEU A 123 22.53 16.93 -9.66
C LEU A 123 23.42 18.17 -9.84
N ASN A 124 22.99 19.33 -9.33
CA ASN A 124 23.78 20.58 -9.44
C ASN A 124 25.15 20.46 -8.74
N ALA A 125 25.22 19.77 -7.59
CA ALA A 125 26.48 19.54 -6.88
C ALA A 125 27.43 18.60 -7.64
N ASN A 126 26.89 17.68 -8.45
CA ASN A 126 27.69 16.78 -9.28
C ASN A 126 28.17 17.49 -10.57
N GLU A 127 27.32 18.32 -11.19
CA GLU A 127 27.73 19.15 -12.33
C GLU A 127 28.89 20.09 -11.96
N ASN A 128 28.83 20.72 -10.80
CA ASN A 128 29.91 21.57 -10.29
C ASN A 128 31.21 20.80 -9.98
N LYS A 129 31.16 19.47 -9.82
CA LYS A 129 32.35 18.62 -9.61
C LYS A 129 32.93 18.08 -10.93
N MET A 130 32.13 18.02 -11.99
CA MET A 130 32.54 17.53 -13.31
C MET A 130 33.06 18.64 -14.23
N GLY A 131 33.79 19.63 -13.68
CA GLY A 131 34.34 20.79 -14.39
C GLY A 131 35.38 20.52 -15.50
N GLY A 132 35.26 19.42 -16.25
CA GLY A 132 35.90 19.25 -17.55
C GLY A 132 34.97 19.79 -18.64
N LYS A 133 35.39 20.87 -19.31
CA LYS A 133 34.74 21.32 -20.56
C LYS A 133 34.64 20.14 -21.52
N MET A 134 33.42 19.78 -21.90
CA MET A 134 33.21 18.95 -23.08
C MET A 134 33.41 19.87 -24.28
N GLU A 135 34.63 19.91 -24.82
CA GLU A 135 34.85 20.52 -26.13
C GLU A 135 34.05 19.74 -27.16
N SER A 136 33.18 20.45 -27.87
CA SER A 136 32.41 19.92 -28.97
C SER A 136 33.37 19.50 -30.10
N VAL A 137 33.55 18.20 -30.28
CA VAL A 137 34.08 17.66 -31.53
C VAL A 137 32.88 17.32 -32.40
N LEU A 138 32.43 18.29 -33.19
CA LEU A 138 31.62 18.05 -34.38
C LEU A 138 32.60 17.90 -35.56
N PRO A 139 32.48 16.85 -36.40
CA PRO A 139 32.83 16.96 -37.81
C PRO A 139 31.74 17.71 -38.59
#